data_AF-A0A1X0NYS3-F1
#
_entry.id   AF-A0A1X0NYS3-F1
#
_cell.length_a   1.000
_cell.length_b   1.000
_cell.length_c   1.000
_cell.angle_alpha   90.00
_cell.angle_beta   90.00
_cell.angle_gamma   90.00
#
_symmetry.space_group_name_H-M   'P 1'
#
loop_
_entity.id
_entity.type
_entity.pdbx_description
1 polymer ?
#
loop_
_entity_poly.entity_id
_entity_poly.type
_entity_poly.pdbx_seq_one_letter_code
_entity_poly.pdbx_strand_id
1 'polypeptide(L)'
;MPQQANKLSVRTPATVCQSLYVMPMLLLLLFLCCASVCVAQKDGGVQSTGVVRELPRKGQSGVQAYTVATQKKNDKEWKLIRIEAFTKDLEDKSKYCTKAGQEVIDFDGKKAKCEEAEVLTDGRCREYINKIIPAAIKLHRDRLLVQPHKGKIIVPELEDEGLCGKFTVPEEH
;
A
#
# COMPACT_ATOMS: atom_id res chain seq x y z
N MET A 1 -40.69 -24.61 -71.95
CA MET A 1 -39.70 -25.30 -72.82
C MET A 1 -38.97 -24.20 -73.59
N PRO A 2 -37.62 -24.10 -73.60
CA PRO A 2 -36.65 -25.15 -73.92
C PRO A 2 -35.56 -25.34 -72.84
N GLN A 3 -35.15 -26.58 -72.56
CA GLN A 3 -33.94 -27.27 -73.05
C GLN A 3 -32.59 -26.73 -72.52
N GLN A 4 -32.10 -27.49 -71.55
CA GLN A 4 -30.68 -27.72 -71.29
C GLN A 4 -29.97 -28.14 -72.58
N ALA A 5 -28.88 -27.45 -72.92
CA ALA A 5 -27.83 -27.99 -73.78
C ALA A 5 -26.52 -27.96 -72.99
N ASN A 6 -26.08 -29.15 -72.59
CA ASN A 6 -24.79 -29.38 -71.97
C ASN A 6 -23.67 -29.04 -72.97
N LYS A 7 -22.77 -28.15 -72.59
CA LYS A 7 -21.43 -28.06 -73.19
C LYS A 7 -20.42 -28.65 -72.20
N LEU A 8 -20.01 -29.90 -72.45
CA LEU A 8 -18.74 -30.40 -71.94
C LEU A 8 -17.63 -29.53 -72.55
N SER A 9 -17.06 -28.65 -71.75
CA SER A 9 -15.88 -27.88 -72.11
C SER A 9 -14.63 -28.70 -71.79
N VAL A 10 -13.94 -29.10 -72.85
CA VAL A 10 -12.64 -29.76 -72.86
C VAL A 10 -11.65 -28.95 -72.02
N ARG A 11 -11.07 -29.57 -70.99
CA ARG A 11 -10.00 -28.99 -70.18
C ARG A 11 -8.72 -28.92 -71.00
N THR A 12 -8.23 -27.70 -71.23
CA THR A 12 -6.93 -27.42 -71.84
C THR A 12 -5.78 -27.65 -70.84
N PRO A 13 -4.57 -28.02 -71.32
CA PRO A 13 -3.44 -28.44 -70.47
C PRO A 13 -2.82 -27.32 -69.62
N ALA A 14 -3.22 -26.05 -69.83
CA ALA A 14 -2.66 -24.91 -69.11
C ALA A 14 -3.08 -24.82 -67.63
N THR A 15 -4.24 -25.38 -67.26
CA THR A 15 -4.74 -25.29 -65.87
C THR A 15 -4.07 -26.29 -64.92
N VAL A 16 -3.40 -27.32 -65.45
CA VAL A 16 -2.70 -28.34 -64.64
C VAL A 16 -1.35 -27.83 -64.13
N CYS A 17 -0.65 -27.01 -64.92
CA CYS A 17 0.69 -26.50 -64.57
C CYS A 17 0.63 -25.40 -63.48
N GLN A 18 -0.42 -24.57 -63.48
CA GLN A 18 -0.65 -23.59 -62.40
C GLN A 18 -0.90 -24.26 -61.04
N SER A 19 -1.58 -25.40 -61.00
CA SER A 19 -1.88 -26.10 -59.74
C SER A 19 -0.67 -26.77 -59.10
N LEU A 20 0.36 -27.13 -59.88
CA LEU A 20 1.54 -27.85 -59.40
C LEU A 20 2.57 -26.94 -58.70
N TYR A 21 2.58 -25.64 -59.00
CA TYR A 21 3.45 -24.67 -58.34
C TYR A 21 2.78 -23.90 -57.19
N VAL A 22 1.46 -23.72 -57.26
CA VAL A 22 0.70 -22.99 -56.24
C VAL A 22 0.58 -23.79 -54.93
N MET A 23 0.41 -25.11 -55.00
CA MET A 23 0.35 -25.97 -53.81
C MET A 23 1.66 -26.03 -53.02
N PRO A 24 2.85 -26.26 -53.63
CA PRO A 24 4.11 -26.21 -52.90
C PRO A 24 4.48 -24.80 -52.44
N MET A 25 4.14 -23.74 -53.17
CA MET A 25 4.35 -22.36 -52.69
C MET A 25 3.46 -22.01 -51.49
N LEU A 26 2.20 -22.46 -51.48
CA LEU A 26 1.29 -22.28 -50.35
C LEU A 26 1.75 -23.09 -49.12
N LEU A 27 2.23 -24.32 -49.33
CA LEU A 27 2.84 -25.14 -48.29
C LEU A 27 4.12 -24.48 -47.74
N LEU A 28 5.00 -23.94 -48.60
CA LEU A 28 6.21 -23.24 -48.18
C LEU A 28 5.89 -21.99 -47.36
N LEU A 29 4.88 -21.21 -47.77
CA LEU A 29 4.36 -20.06 -47.04
C LEU A 29 3.77 -20.46 -45.68
N LEU A 30 3.03 -21.56 -45.59
CA LEU A 30 2.53 -22.10 -44.33
C LEU A 30 3.67 -22.56 -43.40
N PHE A 31 4.67 -23.26 -43.92
CA PHE A 31 5.86 -23.66 -43.15
C PHE A 31 6.67 -22.44 -42.65
N LEU A 32 6.84 -21.41 -43.48
CA LEU A 32 7.49 -20.15 -43.09
C LEU A 32 6.66 -19.37 -42.05
N CYS A 33 5.33 -19.40 -42.15
CA CYS A 33 4.42 -18.78 -41.18
C CYS A 33 4.45 -19.51 -39.82
N CYS A 34 4.50 -20.84 -39.83
CA CYS A 34 4.62 -21.64 -38.61
C CYS A 34 6.01 -21.53 -37.94
N ALA A 35 7.09 -21.34 -38.72
CA ALA A 35 8.44 -21.16 -38.17
C ALA A 35 8.72 -19.74 -37.65
N SER A 36 7.99 -18.73 -38.12
CA SER A 36 8.16 -17.32 -37.71
C SER A 36 7.29 -16.88 -36.53
N VAL A 37 6.25 -17.66 -36.16
CA VAL A 37 5.37 -17.38 -35.00
C VAL A 37 5.88 -17.97 -33.68
N CYS A 38 7.01 -18.69 -33.68
CA CYS A 38 7.68 -19.11 -32.45
C CYS A 38 8.98 -18.34 -32.20
N VAL A 39 8.96 -17.01 -32.32
CA VAL A 39 9.82 -16.21 -31.44
C VAL A 39 9.15 -16.28 -30.06
N ALA A 40 9.52 -17.29 -29.29
CA ALA A 40 9.39 -17.20 -27.86
C ALA A 40 10.20 -15.96 -27.47
N GLN A 41 9.50 -14.84 -27.25
CA GLN A 41 10.03 -13.77 -26.44
C GLN A 41 10.44 -14.46 -25.15
N LYS A 42 11.75 -14.66 -25.00
CA LYS A 42 12.36 -14.83 -23.69
C LYS A 42 12.28 -13.48 -23.01
N ASP A 43 11.06 -12.99 -22.81
CA ASP A 43 10.76 -12.05 -21.76
C ASP A 43 11.17 -12.82 -20.53
N GLY A 44 12.34 -12.43 -20.00
CA GLY A 44 13.03 -13.12 -18.93
C GLY A 44 12.00 -13.55 -17.91
N GLY A 45 11.79 -14.86 -17.82
CA GLY A 45 10.82 -15.43 -16.91
C GLY A 45 11.06 -14.80 -15.57
N VAL A 46 10.18 -13.86 -15.20
CA VAL A 46 9.97 -13.54 -13.81
C VAL A 46 9.48 -14.87 -13.28
N GLN A 47 10.40 -15.63 -12.69
CA GLN A 47 10.02 -16.73 -11.83
C GLN A 47 8.99 -16.09 -10.91
N SER A 48 7.72 -16.44 -11.11
CA SER A 48 6.69 -16.13 -10.14
C SER A 48 7.04 -17.03 -8.97
N THR A 49 8.02 -16.59 -8.18
CA THR A 49 8.30 -17.14 -6.88
C THR A 49 6.99 -16.94 -6.13
N GLY A 50 6.27 -18.05 -5.92
CA GLY A 50 5.08 -18.05 -5.09
C GLY A 50 5.50 -17.51 -3.73
N VAL A 51 5.14 -16.25 -3.44
CA VAL A 51 5.43 -15.65 -2.13
C VAL A 51 4.37 -16.18 -1.18
N VAL A 52 4.72 -17.19 -0.39
CA VAL A 52 3.91 -17.58 0.77
C VAL A 52 4.06 -16.49 1.81
N ARG A 53 3.00 -15.72 2.02
CA ARG A 53 2.94 -14.65 3.02
C ARG A 53 2.39 -15.22 4.32
N GLU A 54 3.22 -15.32 5.35
CA GLU A 54 2.72 -15.59 6.70
C GLU A 54 1.92 -14.37 7.19
N LEU A 55 0.70 -14.62 7.67
CA LEU A 55 -0.07 -13.59 8.36
C LEU A 55 0.49 -13.45 9.78
N PRO A 56 0.83 -12.24 10.23
CA PRO A 56 1.29 -12.04 11.60
C PRO A 56 0.20 -12.52 12.57
N ARG A 57 0.58 -13.41 13.49
CA ARG A 57 -0.32 -13.88 14.55
C ARG A 57 -0.64 -12.71 15.49
N LYS A 58 -1.75 -12.81 16.23
CA LYS A 58 -2.15 -11.79 17.21
C LYS A 58 -0.97 -11.50 18.17
N GLY A 59 -0.50 -10.24 18.18
CA GLY A 59 0.63 -9.78 18.99
C GLY A 59 1.99 -9.75 18.28
N GLN A 60 2.16 -10.45 17.15
CA GLN A 60 3.41 -10.43 16.36
C GLN A 60 3.48 -9.19 15.46
N SER A 61 4.71 -8.72 15.23
CA SER A 61 4.99 -7.62 14.32
C SER A 61 4.82 -8.06 12.87
N GLY A 62 4.08 -7.29 12.07
CA GLY A 62 3.86 -7.56 10.64
C GLY A 62 5.13 -7.40 9.78
N VAL A 63 6.21 -6.90 10.37
CA VAL A 63 7.45 -6.47 9.69
C VAL A 63 8.07 -7.54 8.80
N GLN A 64 7.92 -8.82 9.15
CA GLN A 64 8.42 -9.94 8.33
C GLN A 64 7.75 -10.04 6.94
N ALA A 65 6.56 -9.44 6.76
CA ALA A 65 5.79 -9.57 5.53
C ALA A 65 6.14 -8.54 4.44
N TYR A 66 6.91 -7.48 4.74
CA TYR A 66 7.15 -6.37 3.79
C TYR A 66 8.59 -6.31 3.26
N THR A 67 9.51 -7.04 3.88
CA THR A 67 10.95 -7.00 3.55
C THR A 67 11.29 -7.66 2.21
N VAL A 68 10.35 -8.37 1.59
CA VAL A 68 10.55 -9.11 0.33
C VAL A 68 10.42 -8.23 -0.93
N ALA A 69 9.85 -7.02 -0.84
CA ALA A 69 9.52 -6.22 -2.03
C ALA A 69 10.54 -5.12 -2.42
N THR A 70 11.54 -4.79 -1.59
CA THR A 70 12.46 -3.66 -1.87
C THR A 70 13.84 -4.12 -2.33
N GLN A 71 13.91 -5.04 -3.30
CA GLN A 71 15.08 -5.11 -4.17
C GLN A 71 14.79 -4.30 -5.44
N LYS A 72 14.99 -2.97 -5.42
CA LYS A 72 15.22 -2.15 -6.63
C LYS A 72 15.59 -0.70 -6.33
N LYS A 73 16.83 -0.36 -6.70
CA LYS A 73 17.30 0.89 -7.32
C LYS A 73 16.55 2.18 -6.97
N ASN A 74 16.65 2.65 -5.73
CA ASN A 74 16.47 4.06 -5.39
C ASN A 74 17.34 4.35 -4.15
N ASP A 75 18.21 5.36 -4.23
CA ASP A 75 19.26 5.68 -3.24
C ASP A 75 18.74 6.16 -1.86
N LYS A 76 17.44 6.02 -1.59
CA LYS A 76 16.81 6.43 -0.34
C LYS A 76 16.35 5.21 0.43
N GLU A 77 17.07 4.92 1.51
CA GLU A 77 16.81 3.80 2.43
C GLU A 77 15.48 4.03 3.17
N TRP A 78 14.46 3.24 2.82
CA TRP A 78 13.17 3.23 3.52
C TRP A 78 13.28 2.35 4.77
N LYS A 79 12.83 2.87 5.93
CA LYS A 79 12.84 2.16 7.21
C LYS A 79 11.50 2.27 7.89
N LEU A 80 11.25 1.41 8.87
CA LEU A 80 10.07 1.53 9.73
C LEU A 80 10.03 2.90 10.42
N ILE A 81 8.83 3.47 10.52
CA ILE A 81 8.61 4.74 11.20
C ILE A 81 9.01 4.65 12.67
N ARG A 82 9.54 5.76 13.21
CA ARG A 82 9.78 5.96 14.63
C ARG A 82 8.79 7.02 15.10
N ILE A 83 8.06 6.73 16.18
CA ILE A 83 6.97 7.58 16.69
C ILE A 83 7.11 7.65 18.20
N GLU A 84 7.50 8.78 18.75
CA GLU A 84 7.50 8.99 20.20
C GLU A 84 6.21 9.71 20.61
N ALA A 85 5.67 9.39 21.78
CA ALA A 85 4.48 10.06 22.32
C ALA A 85 4.81 10.66 23.68
N PHE A 86 4.44 11.92 23.84
CA PHE A 86 4.59 12.68 25.08
C PHE A 86 3.21 12.89 25.67
N THR A 87 3.04 12.53 26.94
CA THR A 87 1.73 12.53 27.62
C THR A 87 1.71 13.51 28.78
N LYS A 88 2.40 14.66 28.64
CA LYS A 88 2.62 15.59 29.74
C LYS A 88 1.30 16.13 30.31
N ASP A 89 0.32 16.38 29.44
CA ASP A 89 -1.02 16.81 29.86
C ASP A 89 -1.77 15.74 30.68
N LEU A 90 -1.43 14.44 30.56
CA LEU A 90 -2.03 13.39 31.38
C LEU A 90 -1.42 13.29 32.79
N GLU A 91 -0.33 14.04 33.06
CA GLU A 91 0.26 14.19 34.39
C GLU A 91 -0.35 15.39 35.15
N ASP A 92 -0.95 16.34 34.42
CA ASP A 92 -1.57 17.54 34.98
C ASP A 92 -3.10 17.41 35.06
N LYS A 93 -3.60 17.25 36.29
CA LYS A 93 -5.04 17.12 36.57
C LYS A 93 -5.87 18.34 36.19
N SER A 94 -5.26 19.49 35.89
CA SER A 94 -5.96 20.67 35.37
C SER A 94 -6.28 20.58 33.88
N LYS A 95 -5.61 19.68 33.14
CA LYS A 95 -5.73 19.52 31.68
C LYS A 95 -6.84 18.57 31.25
N TYR A 96 -7.47 17.85 32.18
CA TYR A 96 -8.50 16.88 31.87
C TYR A 96 -9.56 16.75 32.97
N CYS A 97 -10.71 16.17 32.63
CA CYS A 97 -11.82 15.98 33.55
C CYS A 97 -11.48 14.94 34.64
N THR A 98 -11.46 15.36 35.89
CA THR A 98 -11.24 14.45 37.04
C THR A 98 -12.52 14.10 37.79
N LYS A 99 -13.57 14.92 37.63
CA LYS A 99 -14.88 14.75 38.29
C LYS A 99 -16.00 15.28 37.39
N ALA A 100 -17.16 14.64 37.46
CA ALA A 100 -18.35 15.12 36.76
C ALA A 100 -18.78 16.48 37.32
N GLY A 101 -19.15 17.40 36.43
CA GLY A 101 -19.55 18.76 36.75
C GLY A 101 -18.41 19.74 37.01
N GLN A 102 -17.14 19.29 37.00
CA GLN A 102 -15.97 20.18 36.98
C GLN A 102 -15.98 21.02 35.70
N GLU A 103 -15.57 22.29 35.78
CA GLU A 103 -15.27 23.09 34.60
C GLU A 103 -13.80 22.94 34.23
N VAL A 104 -13.53 22.66 32.95
CA VAL A 104 -12.19 22.64 32.35
C VAL A 104 -12.16 23.54 31.13
N ILE A 105 -10.97 23.97 30.70
CA ILE A 105 -10.81 24.67 29.44
C ILE A 105 -10.65 23.62 28.34
N ASP A 106 -11.55 23.64 27.35
CA ASP A 106 -11.45 22.77 26.18
C ASP A 106 -10.38 23.26 25.20
N PHE A 107 -10.19 22.50 24.11
CA PHE A 107 -9.21 22.86 23.08
C PHE A 107 -9.57 24.13 22.29
N ASP A 108 -10.82 24.59 22.34
CA ASP A 108 -11.27 25.87 21.78
C ASP A 108 -10.99 27.05 22.73
N GLY A 109 -10.44 26.80 23.92
CA GLY A 109 -10.23 27.82 24.95
C GLY A 109 -11.51 28.20 25.71
N LYS A 110 -12.59 27.43 25.54
CA LYS A 110 -13.88 27.68 26.20
C LYS A 110 -13.99 26.86 27.47
N LYS A 111 -14.79 27.36 28.42
CA LYS A 111 -15.16 26.58 29.60
C LYS A 111 -16.15 25.49 29.19
N ALA A 112 -15.76 24.24 29.39
CA ALA A 112 -16.59 23.07 29.20
C ALA A 112 -16.85 22.39 30.55
N LYS A 113 -18.09 21.93 30.75
CA LYS A 113 -18.48 21.20 31.96
C LYS A 113 -18.32 19.71 31.71
N CYS A 114 -17.52 19.05 32.55
CA CYS A 114 -17.23 17.64 32.43
C CYS A 114 -18.48 16.77 32.64
N GLU A 115 -18.76 15.90 31.68
CA GLU A 115 -19.73 14.82 31.83
C GLU A 115 -19.13 13.60 32.55
N GLU A 116 -19.98 12.70 33.05
CA GLU A 116 -19.53 11.49 33.74
C GLU A 116 -18.67 10.59 32.85
N ALA A 117 -18.99 10.51 31.55
CA ALA A 117 -18.23 9.73 30.57
C ALA A 117 -16.82 10.27 30.31
N GLU A 118 -16.63 11.58 30.47
CA GLU A 118 -15.40 12.32 30.22
C GLU A 118 -14.42 12.24 31.39
N VAL A 119 -14.89 11.81 32.57
CA VAL A 119 -14.03 11.65 33.74
C VAL A 119 -12.95 10.60 33.48
N LEU A 120 -11.71 11.09 33.47
CA LEU A 120 -10.53 10.28 33.31
C LEU A 120 -9.95 9.94 34.69
N THR A 121 -10.27 8.74 35.16
CA THR A 121 -9.74 8.23 36.43
C THR A 121 -8.26 7.92 36.33
N ASP A 122 -7.54 7.92 37.46
CA ASP A 122 -6.11 7.55 37.50
C ASP A 122 -5.86 6.15 36.88
N GLY A 123 -6.83 5.23 36.99
CA GLY A 123 -6.80 3.91 36.35
C GLY A 123 -6.86 4.01 34.82
N ARG A 124 -7.77 4.82 34.27
CA ARG A 124 -7.88 5.07 32.84
C ARG A 124 -6.66 5.82 32.30
N CYS A 125 -6.13 6.83 33.01
CA CYS A 125 -4.89 7.52 32.64
C CYS A 125 -3.74 6.52 32.46
N ARG A 126 -3.52 5.65 33.46
CA ARG A 126 -2.48 4.62 33.40
C ARG A 126 -2.68 3.64 32.24
N GLU A 127 -3.92 3.32 31.89
CA GLU A 127 -4.23 2.47 30.75
C GLU A 127 -3.91 3.15 29.41
N TYR A 128 -4.23 4.43 29.26
CA TYR A 128 -3.86 5.20 28.07
C TYR A 128 -2.33 5.23 27.89
N ILE A 129 -1.61 5.63 28.93
CA ILE A 129 -0.15 5.82 28.90
C ILE A 129 0.56 4.48 28.69
N ASN A 130 0.20 3.43 29.43
CA ASN A 130 0.98 2.19 29.44
C ASN A 130 0.51 1.13 28.44
N LYS A 131 -0.72 1.23 27.92
CA LYS A 131 -1.29 0.20 27.04
C LYS A 131 -1.79 0.74 25.72
N ILE A 132 -2.75 1.68 25.74
CA ILE A 132 -3.48 2.09 24.53
C ILE A 132 -2.54 2.83 23.57
N ILE A 133 -1.85 3.87 24.05
CA ILE A 133 -0.93 4.66 23.22
C ILE A 133 0.22 3.79 22.68
N PRO A 134 0.93 2.99 23.51
CA PRO A 134 1.97 2.09 23.00
C PRO A 134 1.46 1.07 21.98
N ALA A 135 0.27 0.50 22.18
CA ALA A 135 -0.33 -0.44 21.23
C ALA A 135 -0.65 0.23 19.89
N ALA A 136 -1.23 1.43 19.91
CA ALA A 136 -1.50 2.21 18.70
C ALA A 136 -0.20 2.55 17.94
N ILE A 137 0.83 3.02 18.66
CA ILE A 137 2.16 3.28 18.10
C ILE A 137 2.71 2.02 17.43
N LYS A 138 2.65 0.87 18.10
CA LYS A 138 3.13 -0.41 17.55
C LYS A 138 2.40 -0.77 16.25
N LEU A 139 1.08 -0.59 16.18
CA LEU A 139 0.30 -0.86 14.98
C LEU A 139 0.74 -0.04 13.77
N HIS A 140 1.21 1.19 13.98
CA HIS A 140 1.74 2.06 12.93
C HIS A 140 3.22 1.76 12.63
N ARG A 141 4.07 1.63 13.66
CA ARG A 141 5.50 1.30 13.52
C ARG A 141 5.73 -0.01 12.77
N ASP A 142 4.86 -1.02 12.97
CA ASP A 142 4.97 -2.32 12.33
C ASP A 142 4.57 -2.32 10.84
N ARG A 143 3.97 -1.24 10.32
CA ARG A 143 3.36 -1.21 8.97
C ARG A 143 3.83 -0.09 8.05
N LEU A 144 4.25 1.05 8.62
CA LEU A 144 4.60 2.23 7.84
C LEU A 144 6.11 2.29 7.62
N LEU A 145 6.50 2.29 6.34
CA LEU A 145 7.85 2.62 5.90
C LEU A 145 7.92 4.11 5.57
N VAL A 146 8.99 4.76 6.01
CA VAL A 146 9.28 6.18 5.75
C VAL A 146 10.73 6.35 5.33
N GLN A 147 11.03 7.47 4.69
CA GLN A 147 12.41 7.96 4.57
C GLN A 147 12.76 8.69 5.87
N PRO A 148 13.65 8.15 6.72
CA PRO A 148 13.89 8.73 8.03
C PRO A 148 14.49 10.14 7.93
N HIS A 149 13.99 11.05 8.76
CA HIS A 149 14.66 12.33 8.98
C HIS A 149 16.07 12.10 9.54
N LYS A 150 17.03 12.89 9.06
CA LYS A 150 18.42 12.87 9.53
C LYS A 150 18.62 14.05 10.47
N GLY A 151 19.00 13.79 11.71
CA GLY A 151 19.24 14.82 12.72
C GLY A 151 18.20 14.84 13.83
N LYS A 152 18.24 15.89 14.64
CA LYS A 152 17.29 16.11 15.73
C LYS A 152 16.01 16.73 15.16
N ILE A 153 14.87 16.27 15.67
CA ILE A 153 13.59 16.92 15.46
C ILE A 153 13.42 17.89 16.63
N ILE A 154 13.28 19.18 16.33
CA ILE A 154 13.02 20.23 17.31
C ILE A 154 11.55 20.61 17.17
N VAL A 155 10.82 20.63 18.28
CA VAL A 155 9.45 21.11 18.30
C VAL A 155 9.50 22.64 18.38
N PRO A 156 9.01 23.38 17.39
CA PRO A 156 8.98 24.83 17.48
C PRO A 156 8.00 25.26 18.59
N GLU A 157 8.15 26.50 19.04
CA GLU A 157 7.13 27.13 19.89
C GLU A 157 5.79 27.08 19.17
N LEU A 158 4.79 26.49 19.82
CA LEU A 158 3.45 26.33 19.27
C LEU A 158 2.60 27.51 19.70
N GLU A 159 2.12 28.29 18.74
CA GLU A 159 1.31 29.49 19.01
C GLU A 159 0.01 29.14 19.74
N ASP A 160 -0.37 30.00 20.69
CA ASP A 160 -1.56 29.83 21.54
C ASP A 160 -2.90 29.99 20.78
N GLU A 161 -2.86 30.54 19.57
CA GLU A 161 -4.05 30.83 18.75
C GLU A 161 -4.66 29.57 18.10
N GLY A 162 -3.99 28.41 18.19
CA GLY A 162 -4.45 27.15 17.59
C GLY A 162 -4.57 25.98 18.57
N LEU A 163 -5.03 24.83 18.04
CA LEU A 163 -5.11 23.57 18.79
C LEU A 163 -3.74 23.08 19.27
N CYS A 164 -2.68 23.38 18.52
CA CYS A 164 -1.31 22.94 18.80
C CYS A 164 -0.77 23.54 20.11
N GLY A 165 -0.98 24.84 20.36
CA GLY A 165 -0.52 25.53 21.57
C GLY A 165 -1.25 25.09 22.86
N LYS A 166 -2.33 24.29 22.74
CA LYS A 166 -3.04 23.78 23.93
C LYS A 166 -2.33 22.63 24.63
N PHE A 167 -1.44 21.95 23.91
CA PHE A 167 -0.66 20.84 24.45
C PHE A 167 0.56 21.34 25.20
N THR A 168 0.84 20.74 26.36
CA THR A 168 2.08 21.03 27.07
C THR A 168 3.26 20.34 26.38
N VAL A 169 4.15 21.15 25.78
CA VAL A 169 5.43 20.72 25.21
C VAL A 169 6.53 20.91 26.26
N PRO A 170 7.22 19.84 26.69
CA PRO A 170 8.41 19.94 27.54
C PRO A 170 9.49 20.84 26.94
N GLU A 171 10.18 21.62 27.78
CA GLU A 171 11.20 22.59 27.36
C GLU A 171 12.39 21.94 26.63
N GLU A 172 12.62 20.64 26.85
CA GLU A 172 13.70 19.88 26.21
C GLU A 172 13.40 19.41 24.76
N HIS A 173 12.21 19.68 24.21
CA HIS A 173 11.79 19.27 22.86
C HIS A 173 11.96 20.37 21.81
#